data_AF-A0A6J7EEF4-F1
#
_entry.id   AF-A0A6J7EEF4-F1
#
_cell.length_a   1.000
_cell.length_b   1.000
_cell.length_c   1.000
_cell.angle_alpha   90.00
_cell.angle_beta   90.00
_cell.angle_gamma   90.00
#
_symmetry.space_group_name_H-M   'P 1'
#
loop_
_entity.id
_entity.type
_entity.pdbx_description
1 polymer ?
#
loop_
_entity_poly.entity_id
_entity_poly.type
_entity_poly.pdbx_seq_one_letter_code
_entity_poly.pdbx_strand_id
1 'polypeptide(L)'
;MNAGPDTARKQLVLSAFDMACVVHQNPGMWTDADDQTHRYTDIEYWVELAQTLEAAGFDILFLADVLGFYDVYGGNRDAALRTAAQAPVADPLLTISAMAAATKTLSYGATVSSTYELPYKFAKTMTTLDHLTKGRVAWNVVTSYQQSAAVNLGLTQQISHDERYEIADEFMEVCYKLWEGSWEEDAVVRDRARGVYTEPSKVHDIDHAGKYFTVPGAHLGEPSPQRTPFLFQAGASARGRKFAAKHAEAVFLVGVNPHDVRPIVDQYRMLAAEQGRDPRSLKIIMMLTPIVAETDEAAHEKLLQVQKHAQVDAALALWGGWTGVDLSGADPDKPLDQFRGDGIRAFSDMLTRVDSELVWTPRKLAEWLCVGGMSASIVGSPKTIVDHFEEWIEIADVDGFNIARVTNFETFRDFGELITPELRRRGLIPDTNRTEATSLRELVLGQPRLRDDHPGAAFRPAATTGPRPAPPTTIRVAPRNVGLLVTLTAKPDTADALENWLTEMHAHAIDEPGTTTWYAIKLSEHTFAIYDTFPDEDGRQDHLHGSIVKSLRERQQELLAEPPTIRQVDLLAVKSLLTV
;
A
#
# COMPACT_ATOMS: atom_id res chain seq x y z
N MET A 1 -17.36 -9.37 -36.10
CA MET A 1 -17.94 -8.10 -35.61
C MET A 1 -17.03 -7.62 -34.49
N ASN A 2 -16.30 -6.56 -34.81
CA ASN A 2 -15.49 -5.65 -33.98
C ASN A 2 -15.00 -6.17 -32.62
N ALA A 3 -13.73 -6.62 -32.60
CA ALA A 3 -12.89 -6.48 -31.43
C ALA A 3 -12.84 -4.98 -31.08
N GLY A 4 -13.20 -4.65 -29.84
CA GLY A 4 -13.08 -3.30 -29.29
C GLY A 4 -11.62 -2.83 -29.26
N PRO A 5 -11.37 -1.55 -28.93
CA PRO A 5 -10.01 -1.03 -28.85
C PRO A 5 -9.21 -1.89 -27.88
N ASP A 6 -8.05 -2.36 -28.36
CA ASP A 6 -7.08 -3.19 -27.68
C ASP A 6 -6.77 -2.61 -26.28
N THR A 7 -7.47 -3.11 -25.24
CA THR A 7 -7.15 -2.75 -23.86
C THR A 7 -5.85 -3.45 -23.54
N ALA A 8 -4.73 -2.75 -23.75
CA ALA A 8 -3.40 -3.25 -23.42
C ALA A 8 -3.42 -3.86 -22.01
N ARG A 9 -3.01 -5.12 -21.91
CA ARG A 9 -3.04 -5.87 -20.66
C ARG A 9 -2.19 -5.16 -19.60
N LYS A 10 -2.72 -5.06 -18.37
CA LYS A 10 -2.05 -4.42 -17.22
C LYS A 10 -0.65 -5.03 -17.04
N GLN A 11 0.38 -4.19 -17.12
CA GLN A 11 1.76 -4.62 -16.84
C GLN A 11 2.01 -4.57 -15.34
N LEU A 12 2.61 -5.63 -14.80
CA LEU A 12 2.94 -5.76 -13.38
C LEU A 12 4.19 -4.95 -13.04
N VAL A 13 4.15 -4.31 -11.87
CA VAL A 13 5.36 -3.82 -11.21
C VAL A 13 5.93 -4.94 -10.35
N LEU A 14 7.15 -5.38 -10.67
CA LEU A 14 7.83 -6.42 -9.92
C LEU A 14 8.85 -5.82 -8.94
N SER A 15 8.57 -5.97 -7.66
CA SER A 15 9.47 -5.56 -6.57
C SER A 15 9.96 -6.78 -5.82
N ALA A 16 11.24 -6.80 -5.45
CA ALA A 16 11.82 -7.79 -4.55
C ALA A 16 11.91 -7.22 -3.14
N PHE A 17 11.41 -7.95 -2.15
CA PHE A 17 11.35 -7.50 -0.77
C PHE A 17 12.50 -8.09 0.05
N ASP A 18 13.40 -7.23 0.49
CA ASP A 18 14.52 -7.60 1.33
C ASP A 18 14.72 -6.59 2.45
N MET A 19 15.69 -6.85 3.32
CA MET A 19 16.08 -6.01 4.44
C MET A 19 17.57 -6.22 4.68
N ALA A 20 18.28 -5.18 5.12
CA ALA A 20 19.70 -5.27 5.40
C ALA A 20 20.01 -5.99 6.72
N CYS A 21 19.46 -7.19 6.88
CA CYS A 21 19.58 -8.08 8.03
C CYS A 21 19.58 -9.54 7.56
N VAL A 22 19.78 -10.47 8.50
CA VAL A 22 19.83 -11.91 8.22
C VAL A 22 18.40 -12.46 8.03
N VAL A 23 17.60 -12.50 9.09
CA VAL A 23 16.20 -12.97 9.04
C VAL A 23 15.25 -11.78 8.90
N HIS A 24 14.43 -11.78 7.84
CA HIS A 24 13.45 -10.73 7.55
C HIS A 24 12.00 -11.19 7.76
N GLN A 25 11.44 -11.94 6.80
CA GLN A 25 10.06 -12.48 6.81
C GLN A 25 10.04 -14.02 6.90
N ASN A 26 11.18 -14.61 7.18
CA ASN A 26 11.47 -16.04 7.02
C ASN A 26 12.17 -16.59 8.28
N PRO A 27 11.51 -16.54 9.47
CA PRO A 27 12.09 -16.94 10.75
C PRO A 27 12.71 -18.34 10.74
N GLY A 28 14.03 -18.37 10.95
CA GLY A 28 14.84 -19.60 11.04
C GLY A 28 15.57 -20.00 9.77
N MET A 29 15.26 -19.39 8.62
CA MET A 29 15.85 -19.78 7.32
C MET A 29 17.36 -19.56 7.20
N TRP A 30 17.96 -18.73 8.06
CA TRP A 30 19.43 -18.57 8.11
C TRP A 30 20.18 -19.87 8.43
N THR A 31 19.48 -20.89 8.95
CA THR A 31 20.05 -22.21 9.24
C THR A 31 20.15 -23.12 8.02
N ASP A 32 19.55 -22.72 6.90
CA ASP A 32 19.75 -23.35 5.60
C ASP A 32 21.19 -23.06 5.12
N ALA A 33 21.91 -24.10 4.71
CA ALA A 33 23.31 -24.00 4.29
C ALA A 33 23.47 -23.22 2.97
N ASP A 34 22.41 -23.18 2.16
CA ASP A 34 22.42 -22.47 0.88
C ASP A 34 22.01 -20.99 1.02
N ASP A 35 21.49 -20.58 2.19
CA ASP A 35 21.14 -19.19 2.45
C ASP A 35 22.38 -18.32 2.71
N GLN A 36 22.51 -17.25 1.92
CA GLN A 36 23.67 -16.36 1.94
C GLN A 36 23.44 -15.08 2.75
N THR A 37 22.32 -14.94 3.47
CA THR A 37 21.95 -13.66 4.12
C THR A 37 22.84 -13.29 5.30
N HIS A 38 23.58 -14.25 5.83
CA HIS A 38 24.65 -14.00 6.80
C HIS A 38 25.71 -13.01 6.27
N ARG A 39 25.82 -12.86 4.94
CA ARG A 39 26.71 -11.92 4.24
C ARG A 39 26.13 -10.50 4.09
N TYR A 40 25.06 -10.14 4.80
CA TYR A 40 24.44 -8.81 4.69
C TYR A 40 25.41 -7.63 4.97
N THR A 41 26.56 -7.88 5.60
CA THR A 41 27.64 -6.89 5.80
C THR A 41 28.64 -6.78 4.65
N ASP A 42 28.58 -7.69 3.67
CA ASP A 42 29.49 -7.74 2.53
C ASP A 42 28.89 -6.94 1.38
N ILE A 43 29.65 -6.01 0.81
CA ILE A 43 29.13 -5.19 -0.29
C ILE A 43 28.90 -6.03 -1.56
N GLU A 44 29.71 -7.07 -1.75
CA GLU A 44 29.61 -8.00 -2.87
C GLU A 44 28.29 -8.78 -2.86
N TYR A 45 27.75 -9.09 -1.67
CA TYR A 45 26.44 -9.75 -1.56
C TYR A 45 25.32 -8.87 -2.13
N TRP A 46 25.32 -7.57 -1.81
CA TRP A 46 24.31 -6.63 -2.33
C TRP A 46 24.45 -6.41 -3.83
N VAL A 47 25.69 -6.34 -4.33
CA VAL A 47 25.95 -6.24 -5.77
C VAL A 47 25.45 -7.49 -6.51
N GLU A 48 25.74 -8.69 -5.99
CA GLU A 48 25.26 -9.96 -6.56
C GLU A 48 23.73 -10.07 -6.51
N LEU A 49 23.10 -9.63 -5.42
CA LEU A 49 21.64 -9.55 -5.31
C LEU A 49 21.05 -8.66 -6.40
N ALA A 50 21.57 -7.44 -6.54
CA ALA A 50 21.07 -6.47 -7.51
C ALA A 50 21.20 -6.98 -8.95
N GLN A 51 22.31 -7.64 -9.29
CA GLN A 51 22.50 -8.24 -10.61
C GLN A 51 21.56 -9.44 -10.84
N THR A 52 21.34 -10.26 -9.80
CA THR A 52 20.40 -11.39 -9.87
C THR A 52 18.98 -10.89 -10.13
N LEU A 53 18.55 -9.86 -9.42
CA LEU A 53 17.22 -9.25 -9.57
C LEU A 53 17.04 -8.59 -10.95
N GLU A 54 18.03 -7.85 -11.42
CA GLU A 54 18.00 -7.24 -12.75
C GLU A 54 17.92 -8.31 -13.86
N ALA A 55 18.68 -9.40 -13.73
CA ALA A 55 18.61 -10.52 -14.66
C ALA A 55 17.25 -11.22 -14.63
N ALA A 56 16.66 -11.38 -13.44
CA ALA A 56 15.34 -11.95 -13.22
C ALA A 56 14.18 -11.02 -13.66
N GLY A 57 14.47 -9.79 -14.10
CA GLY A 57 13.46 -8.86 -14.64
C GLY A 57 12.68 -8.08 -13.59
N PHE A 58 13.21 -7.95 -12.37
CA PHE A 58 12.62 -7.09 -11.35
C PHE A 58 12.82 -5.60 -11.67
N ASP A 59 11.82 -4.80 -11.32
CA ASP A 59 11.87 -3.34 -11.45
C ASP A 59 12.51 -2.67 -10.25
N ILE A 60 12.31 -3.25 -9.05
CA ILE A 60 12.64 -2.62 -7.78
C ILE A 60 13.25 -3.66 -6.82
N LEU A 61 14.35 -3.32 -6.16
CA LEU A 61 14.75 -3.89 -4.88
C LEU A 61 14.24 -2.98 -3.77
N PHE A 62 13.29 -3.46 -2.98
CA PHE A 62 12.70 -2.76 -1.85
C PHE A 62 13.33 -3.24 -0.54
N LEU A 63 14.01 -2.33 0.15
CA LEU A 63 14.69 -2.55 1.42
C LEU A 63 13.83 -2.02 2.58
N ALA A 64 13.29 -2.96 3.37
CA ALA A 64 12.72 -2.66 4.68
C ALA A 64 13.80 -2.16 5.64
N ASP A 65 13.36 -1.50 6.72
CA ASP A 65 14.24 -1.10 7.82
C ASP A 65 13.50 -0.95 9.14
N VAL A 66 14.24 -1.14 10.24
CA VAL A 66 13.79 -0.91 11.62
C VAL A 66 14.93 -0.28 12.42
N LEU A 67 14.58 0.55 13.39
CA LEU A 67 15.56 1.28 14.22
C LEU A 67 15.63 0.78 15.68
N GLY A 68 14.85 -0.26 15.99
CA GLY A 68 14.76 -0.88 17.30
C GLY A 68 14.73 -2.40 17.22
N PHE A 69 14.86 -3.05 18.36
CA PHE A 69 14.78 -4.50 18.46
C PHE A 69 13.33 -4.97 18.51
N TYR A 70 13.12 -6.23 18.15
CA TYR A 70 11.91 -6.97 18.50
C TYR A 70 12.06 -7.48 19.94
N ASP A 71 11.53 -6.71 20.90
CA ASP A 71 11.76 -6.89 22.34
C ASP A 71 10.47 -7.14 23.16
N VAL A 72 9.35 -7.39 22.48
CA VAL A 72 8.06 -7.73 23.10
C VAL A 72 8.06 -9.16 23.65
N TYR A 73 8.51 -10.13 22.84
CA TYR A 73 8.52 -11.54 23.22
C TYR A 73 9.49 -11.79 24.38
N GLY A 74 8.96 -12.18 25.55
CA GLY A 74 9.73 -12.35 26.77
C GLY A 74 10.23 -11.03 27.40
N GLY A 75 9.72 -9.88 26.93
CA GLY A 75 10.07 -8.55 27.44
C GLY A 75 11.54 -8.16 27.29
N ASN A 76 12.27 -8.79 26.36
CA ASN A 76 13.67 -8.50 26.07
C ASN A 76 14.03 -8.88 24.62
N ARG A 77 15.23 -8.51 24.17
CA ARG A 77 15.70 -8.71 22.79
C ARG A 77 16.42 -10.04 22.53
N ASP A 78 16.51 -10.93 23.51
CA ASP A 78 17.39 -12.10 23.44
C ASP A 78 16.96 -13.09 22.36
N ALA A 79 15.65 -13.32 22.20
CA ALA A 79 15.12 -14.19 21.15
C ALA A 79 15.45 -13.65 19.76
N ALA A 80 15.26 -12.34 19.55
CA ALA A 80 15.58 -11.67 18.29
C ALA A 80 17.08 -11.77 17.96
N LEU A 81 17.95 -11.50 18.94
CA LEU A 81 19.40 -11.62 18.76
C LEU A 81 19.86 -13.06 18.50
N ARG A 82 19.31 -14.03 19.24
CA ARG A 82 19.70 -15.45 19.14
C ARG A 82 19.33 -16.07 17.79
N THR A 83 18.25 -15.59 17.20
CA THR A 83 17.67 -16.15 15.97
C THR A 83 17.83 -15.24 14.75
N ALA A 84 18.56 -14.14 14.94
CA ALA A 84 18.82 -13.10 13.95
C ALA A 84 17.58 -12.37 13.39
N ALA A 85 16.45 -12.39 14.10
CA ALA A 85 15.17 -11.80 13.68
C ALA A 85 15.27 -10.27 13.60
N GLN A 86 15.49 -9.76 12.39
CA GLN A 86 15.74 -8.35 12.05
C GLN A 86 16.84 -7.69 12.89
N ALA A 87 17.74 -8.48 13.47
CA ALA A 87 18.84 -8.03 14.29
C ALA A 87 20.01 -9.04 14.20
N PRO A 88 21.23 -8.63 13.86
CA PRO A 88 21.67 -7.28 13.52
C PRO A 88 21.05 -6.76 12.21
N VAL A 89 21.03 -5.43 12.06
CA VAL A 89 20.53 -4.73 10.87
C VAL A 89 21.50 -3.60 10.51
N ALA A 90 21.74 -3.41 9.20
CA ALA A 90 22.54 -2.34 8.64
C ALA A 90 21.66 -1.25 8.00
N ASP A 91 22.22 -0.05 7.80
CA ASP A 91 21.54 1.05 7.11
C ASP A 91 21.31 0.69 5.62
N PRO A 92 20.05 0.65 5.14
CA PRO A 92 19.75 0.28 3.76
C PRO A 92 20.21 1.30 2.71
N LEU A 93 20.38 2.57 3.07
CA LEU A 93 20.72 3.62 2.09
C LEU A 93 22.16 3.50 1.58
N LEU A 94 23.07 3.00 2.42
CA LEU A 94 24.51 2.99 2.12
C LEU A 94 24.87 2.05 0.97
N THR A 95 24.15 0.92 0.84
CA THR A 95 24.44 -0.12 -0.16
C THR A 95 23.92 0.25 -1.56
N ILE A 96 22.96 1.18 -1.66
CA ILE A 96 22.32 1.55 -2.93
C ILE A 96 23.33 2.04 -3.97
N SER A 97 24.32 2.85 -3.58
CA SER A 97 25.28 3.42 -4.54
C SER A 97 26.14 2.36 -5.23
N ALA A 98 26.55 1.32 -4.49
CA ALA A 98 27.31 0.20 -5.04
C ALA A 98 26.44 -0.66 -5.96
N MET A 99 25.22 -0.98 -5.54
CA MET A 99 24.28 -1.74 -6.36
C MET A 99 23.93 -1.00 -7.66
N ALA A 100 23.65 0.30 -7.56
CA ALA A 100 23.29 1.13 -8.71
C ALA A 100 24.43 1.29 -9.73
N ALA A 101 25.69 1.20 -9.28
CA ALA A 101 26.86 1.19 -10.17
C ALA A 101 27.02 -0.15 -10.91
N ALA A 102 26.45 -1.24 -10.39
CA ALA A 102 26.53 -2.58 -10.95
C ALA A 102 25.31 -2.97 -11.81
N THR A 103 24.28 -2.13 -11.87
CA THR A 103 23.03 -2.35 -12.60
C THR A 103 22.68 -1.17 -13.52
N LYS A 104 21.77 -1.38 -14.47
CA LYS A 104 21.34 -0.34 -15.43
C LYS A 104 19.90 0.13 -15.23
N THR A 105 19.00 -0.79 -14.89
CA THR A 105 17.55 -0.60 -14.93
C THR A 105 16.85 -0.89 -13.60
N LEU A 106 17.46 -1.67 -12.71
CA LEU A 106 16.90 -1.97 -11.39
C LEU A 106 16.79 -0.69 -10.55
N SER A 107 15.65 -0.48 -9.89
CA SER A 107 15.44 0.64 -8.97
C SER A 107 15.54 0.20 -7.51
N TYR A 108 15.72 1.15 -6.60
CA TYR A 108 16.02 0.89 -5.20
C TYR A 108 15.09 1.67 -4.29
N GLY A 109 14.18 0.97 -3.62
CA GLY A 109 13.38 1.53 -2.54
C GLY A 109 14.04 1.31 -1.21
N ALA A 110 14.13 2.35 -0.38
CA ALA A 110 14.62 2.23 0.99
C ALA A 110 13.62 2.80 1.97
N THR A 111 13.45 2.09 3.09
CA THR A 111 12.64 2.52 4.21
C THR A 111 13.42 3.50 5.06
N VAL A 112 12.84 4.68 5.28
CA VAL A 112 13.43 5.70 6.16
C VAL A 112 12.32 6.34 6.98
N SER A 113 12.55 6.49 8.28
CA SER A 113 11.57 7.04 9.20
C SER A 113 11.53 8.57 9.16
N SER A 114 10.35 9.13 8.93
CA SER A 114 10.13 10.58 9.03
C SER A 114 10.09 11.08 10.49
N THR A 115 10.11 10.18 11.48
CA THR A 115 9.99 10.53 12.90
C THR A 115 11.34 10.92 13.52
N TYR A 116 12.44 10.34 13.04
CA TYR A 116 13.76 10.52 13.66
C TYR A 116 14.77 11.24 12.77
N GLU A 117 14.47 11.41 11.49
CA GLU A 117 15.32 12.16 10.57
C GLU A 117 15.05 13.66 10.62
N LEU A 118 16.03 14.43 10.13
CA LEU A 118 15.85 15.87 9.87
C LEU A 118 15.61 16.09 8.37
N PRO A 119 14.50 16.74 7.97
CA PRO A 119 14.06 16.78 6.57
C PRO A 119 15.09 17.43 5.63
N TYR A 120 15.84 18.45 6.09
CA TYR A 120 16.86 19.11 5.28
C TYR A 120 18.03 18.19 4.91
N LYS A 121 18.55 17.44 5.90
CA LYS A 121 19.63 16.47 5.67
C LYS A 121 19.13 15.31 4.82
N PHE A 122 17.95 14.79 5.14
CA PHE A 122 17.33 13.70 4.39
C PHE A 122 17.08 14.07 2.92
N ALA A 123 16.55 15.27 2.66
CA ALA A 123 16.32 15.76 1.30
C ALA A 123 17.61 15.76 0.45
N LYS A 124 18.74 16.15 1.06
CA LYS A 124 20.07 16.08 0.41
C LYS A 124 20.50 14.64 0.12
N THR A 125 20.32 13.72 1.07
CA THR A 125 20.65 12.30 0.89
C THR A 125 19.88 11.72 -0.30
N MET A 126 18.55 11.92 -0.35
CA MET A 126 17.73 11.39 -1.44
C MET A 126 18.05 12.05 -2.79
N THR A 127 18.32 13.35 -2.83
CA THR A 127 18.76 14.04 -4.07
C THR A 127 20.08 13.45 -4.59
N THR A 128 21.00 13.12 -3.67
CA THR A 128 22.29 12.50 -4.01
C THR A 128 22.07 11.12 -4.62
N LEU A 129 21.26 10.28 -3.97
CA LEU A 129 20.94 8.95 -4.51
C LEU A 129 20.17 9.06 -5.84
N ASP A 130 19.26 10.00 -5.99
CA ASP A 130 18.51 10.18 -7.23
C ASP A 130 19.43 10.54 -8.40
N HIS A 131 20.44 11.41 -8.20
CA HIS A 131 21.49 11.66 -9.19
C HIS A 131 22.35 10.44 -9.47
N LEU A 132 22.90 9.78 -8.44
CA LEU A 132 23.82 8.64 -8.58
C LEU A 132 23.15 7.43 -9.25
N THR A 133 21.88 7.21 -8.94
CA THR A 133 21.08 6.14 -9.53
C THR A 133 20.45 6.53 -10.87
N LYS A 134 20.55 7.80 -11.29
CA LYS A 134 19.90 8.36 -12.50
C LYS A 134 18.37 8.23 -12.46
N GLY A 135 17.76 8.59 -11.34
CA GLY A 135 16.31 8.56 -11.18
C GLY A 135 15.74 7.23 -10.74
N ARG A 136 16.56 6.31 -10.19
CA ARG A 136 16.13 4.94 -9.82
C ARG A 136 16.04 4.73 -8.32
N VAL A 137 15.80 5.80 -7.53
CA VAL A 137 15.61 5.70 -6.08
C VAL A 137 14.16 5.94 -5.67
N ALA A 138 13.70 5.21 -4.67
CA ALA A 138 12.42 5.38 -4.00
C ALA A 138 12.60 5.48 -2.48
N TRP A 139 11.64 6.14 -1.84
CA TRP A 139 11.55 6.23 -0.40
C TRP A 139 10.25 5.59 0.08
N ASN A 140 10.37 4.57 0.94
CA ASN A 140 9.25 4.08 1.72
C ASN A 140 9.10 4.90 3.01
N VAL A 141 8.07 5.73 3.05
CA VAL A 141 7.78 6.65 4.15
C VAL A 141 7.16 5.89 5.30
N VAL A 142 7.91 5.77 6.40
CA VAL A 142 7.42 5.15 7.64
C VAL A 142 7.52 6.12 8.81
N THR A 143 6.71 5.87 9.84
CA THR A 143 6.67 6.70 11.04
C THR A 143 7.24 6.00 12.27
N SER A 144 7.81 4.79 12.12
CA SER A 144 8.36 3.92 13.19
C SER A 144 7.42 3.60 14.36
N TYR A 145 7.45 2.36 14.86
CA TYR A 145 6.53 1.94 15.92
C TYR A 145 7.21 1.35 17.17
N GLN A 146 8.52 1.16 17.17
CA GLN A 146 9.23 0.47 18.25
C GLN A 146 9.60 1.43 19.39
N GLN A 147 9.30 1.02 20.63
CA GLN A 147 9.69 1.76 21.82
C GLN A 147 11.21 1.87 21.97
N SER A 148 11.95 0.80 21.66
CA SER A 148 13.42 0.82 21.74
C SER A 148 14.06 1.79 20.75
N ALA A 149 13.47 2.01 19.58
CA ALA A 149 13.92 3.05 18.65
C ALA A 149 13.75 4.45 19.26
N ALA A 150 12.58 4.74 19.85
CA ALA A 150 12.30 6.03 20.47
C ALA A 150 13.31 6.38 21.57
N VAL A 151 13.58 5.44 22.48
CA VAL A 151 14.52 5.64 23.59
C VAL A 151 15.95 5.86 23.09
N ASN A 152 16.42 5.03 22.16
CA ASN A 152 17.80 5.11 21.67
C ASN A 152 18.05 6.32 20.75
N LEU A 153 17.01 6.90 20.15
CA LEU A 153 17.08 8.08 19.29
C LEU A 153 16.75 9.39 20.03
N GLY A 154 16.77 9.35 21.37
CA GLY A 154 16.75 10.53 22.22
C GLY A 154 15.38 10.99 22.70
N LEU A 155 14.32 10.20 22.48
CA LEU A 155 13.01 10.45 23.08
C LEU A 155 12.87 9.70 24.41
N THR A 156 11.98 10.15 25.29
CA THR A 156 11.69 9.44 26.55
C THR A 156 10.76 8.25 26.33
N GLN A 157 9.85 8.38 25.36
CA GLN A 157 8.89 7.36 24.98
C GLN A 157 8.49 7.54 23.51
N GLN A 158 7.81 6.53 22.97
CA GLN A 158 7.23 6.62 21.65
C GLN A 158 6.24 7.78 21.53
N ILE A 159 6.35 8.55 20.43
CA ILE A 159 5.36 9.56 20.06
C ILE A 159 4.04 8.86 19.71
N SER A 160 2.92 9.47 20.11
CA SER A 160 1.59 8.91 19.85
C SER A 160 1.37 8.64 18.35
N HIS A 161 0.61 7.59 18.03
CA HIS A 161 0.41 7.14 16.65
C HIS A 161 -0.01 8.25 15.70
N ASP A 162 -1.04 9.03 16.06
CA ASP A 162 -1.56 10.08 15.18
C ASP A 162 -0.59 11.25 15.06
N GLU A 163 0.06 11.65 16.15
CA GLU A 163 1.05 12.72 16.13
C GLU A 163 2.28 12.38 15.27
N ARG A 164 2.69 11.09 15.22
CA ARG A 164 3.75 10.68 14.29
C ARG A 164 3.39 10.93 12.83
N TYR A 165 2.11 10.84 12.47
CA TYR A 165 1.65 11.19 11.13
C TYR A 165 1.50 12.70 10.92
N GLU A 166 1.18 13.49 11.94
CA GLU A 166 1.24 14.95 11.84
C GLU A 166 2.68 15.44 11.59
N ILE A 167 3.67 14.84 12.29
CA ILE A 167 5.09 15.08 12.04
C ILE A 167 5.45 14.67 10.61
N ALA A 168 4.98 13.51 10.15
CA ALA A 168 5.25 13.02 8.80
C ALA A 168 4.66 13.95 7.73
N ASP A 169 3.45 14.46 7.91
CA ASP A 169 2.82 15.41 6.97
C ASP A 169 3.67 16.70 6.83
N GLU A 170 4.14 17.26 7.95
CA GLU A 170 5.02 18.45 7.92
C GLU A 170 6.41 18.13 7.34
N PHE A 171 6.96 16.95 7.64
CA PHE A 171 8.22 16.47 7.07
C PHE A 171 8.12 16.38 5.54
N MET A 172 7.05 15.79 5.01
CA MET A 172 6.80 15.72 3.57
C MET A 172 6.70 17.12 2.95
N GLU A 173 6.00 18.05 3.61
CA GLU A 173 5.90 19.43 3.14
C GLU A 173 7.27 20.11 3.00
N VAL A 174 8.13 20.00 4.02
CA VAL A 174 9.50 20.52 3.96
C VAL A 174 10.27 19.90 2.79
N CYS A 175 10.20 18.58 2.64
CA CYS A 175 10.88 17.88 1.56
C CYS A 175 10.38 18.31 0.17
N TYR A 176 9.07 18.48 -0.03
CA TYR A 176 8.53 18.96 -1.31
C TYR A 176 8.97 20.40 -1.62
N LYS A 177 8.95 21.29 -0.63
CA LYS A 177 9.48 22.66 -0.79
C LYS A 177 10.95 22.63 -1.23
N LEU A 178 11.78 21.79 -0.61
CA LEU A 178 13.19 21.65 -0.96
C LEU A 178 13.40 21.06 -2.37
N TRP A 179 12.75 19.94 -2.69
CA TRP A 179 12.97 19.23 -3.95
C TRP A 179 12.32 19.91 -5.16
N GLU A 180 11.06 20.35 -5.03
CA GLU A 180 10.29 20.86 -6.16
C GLU A 180 10.36 22.39 -6.27
N GLY A 181 10.47 23.12 -5.16
CA GLY A 181 10.33 24.58 -5.11
C GLY A 181 11.61 25.39 -5.03
N SER A 182 12.63 24.88 -4.33
CA SER A 182 13.81 25.68 -3.99
C SER A 182 14.70 26.01 -5.19
N TRP A 183 14.71 25.19 -6.25
CA TRP A 183 15.52 25.44 -7.46
C TRP A 183 14.63 25.41 -8.70
N GLU A 184 14.69 26.41 -9.58
CA GLU A 184 14.03 26.33 -10.88
C GLU A 184 14.71 25.30 -11.79
N GLU A 185 14.01 24.83 -12.83
CA GLU A 185 14.47 23.77 -13.74
C GLU A 185 15.81 24.11 -14.43
N ASP A 186 15.99 25.37 -14.81
CA ASP A 186 17.16 25.86 -15.51
C ASP A 186 18.06 26.74 -14.63
N ALA A 187 18.02 26.52 -13.31
CA ALA A 187 18.91 27.20 -12.36
C ALA A 187 20.38 26.86 -12.62
N VAL A 188 20.70 25.61 -13.00
CA VAL A 188 22.08 25.17 -13.28
C VAL A 188 22.39 25.30 -14.77
N VAL A 189 23.17 26.30 -15.13
CA VAL A 189 23.48 26.67 -16.53
C VAL A 189 24.86 26.19 -17.01
N ARG A 190 25.80 25.95 -16.09
CA ARG A 190 27.18 25.50 -16.39
C ARG A 190 27.87 26.30 -17.51
N ASP A 191 27.63 27.61 -17.53
CA ASP A 191 28.14 28.52 -18.56
C ASP A 191 29.61 28.87 -18.31
N ARG A 192 30.50 28.17 -19.02
CA ARG A 192 31.95 28.39 -18.94
C ARG A 192 32.40 29.75 -19.48
N ALA A 193 31.67 30.32 -20.44
CA ALA A 193 32.04 31.59 -21.06
C ALA A 193 31.73 32.77 -20.14
N ARG A 194 30.59 32.73 -19.44
CA ARG A 194 30.23 33.69 -18.40
C ARG A 194 30.89 33.41 -17.04
N GLY A 195 31.43 32.21 -16.84
CA GLY A 195 31.95 31.77 -15.53
C GLY A 195 30.84 31.52 -14.50
N VAL A 196 29.62 31.24 -14.95
CA VAL A 196 28.43 31.05 -14.11
C VAL A 196 28.03 29.58 -14.11
N TYR A 197 28.09 28.93 -12.95
CA TYR A 197 27.63 27.54 -12.84
C TYR A 197 26.11 27.46 -12.61
N THR A 198 25.59 28.30 -11.70
CA THR A 198 24.18 28.39 -11.32
C THR A 198 23.74 29.85 -11.36
N GLU A 199 22.53 30.12 -11.86
CA GLU A 199 21.87 31.43 -11.78
C GLU A 199 21.28 31.65 -10.38
N PRO A 200 21.87 32.51 -9.53
CA PRO A 200 21.46 32.61 -8.13
C PRO A 200 20.03 33.12 -7.94
N SER A 201 19.51 33.90 -8.90
CA SER A 201 18.12 34.40 -8.88
C SER A 201 17.06 33.31 -9.06
N LYS A 202 17.48 32.07 -9.38
CA LYS A 202 16.62 30.90 -9.61
C LYS A 202 16.73 29.87 -8.49
N VAL A 203 17.41 30.25 -7.41
CA VAL A 203 17.55 29.45 -6.19
C VAL A 203 16.91 30.24 -5.06
N HIS A 204 15.93 29.62 -4.43
CA HIS A 204 15.00 30.25 -3.50
C HIS A 204 15.05 29.55 -2.16
N ASP A 205 15.13 30.34 -1.10
CA ASP A 205 14.89 29.90 0.26
C ASP A 205 13.43 29.39 0.38
N ILE A 206 13.21 28.36 1.19
CA ILE A 206 11.87 27.76 1.32
C ILE A 206 11.04 28.37 2.44
N ASP A 207 11.70 29.13 3.34
CA ASP A 207 11.10 29.87 4.45
C ASP A 207 10.05 29.06 5.24
N HIS A 208 10.32 27.76 5.45
CA HIS A 208 9.38 26.90 6.16
C HIS A 208 9.49 27.14 7.68
N ALA A 209 8.37 27.49 8.30
CA ALA A 209 8.20 27.57 9.75
C ALA A 209 6.88 26.91 10.15
N GLY A 210 6.95 25.63 10.51
CA GLY A 210 5.82 24.82 10.95
C GLY A 210 5.83 24.54 12.45
N LYS A 211 5.04 23.56 12.90
CA LYS A 211 4.95 23.16 14.30
C LYS A 211 6.17 22.34 14.73
N TYR A 212 6.68 21.50 13.83
CA TYR A 212 7.71 20.50 14.11
C TYR A 212 9.08 20.90 13.56
N PHE A 213 9.13 21.64 12.44
CA PHE A 213 10.34 21.99 11.74
C PHE A 213 10.41 23.49 11.41
N THR A 214 11.63 24.02 11.44
CA THR A 214 11.96 25.35 10.92
C THR A 214 13.16 25.22 10.01
N VAL A 215 12.96 25.48 8.71
CA VAL A 215 13.96 25.32 7.67
C VAL A 215 13.86 26.56 6.76
N PRO A 216 14.68 27.60 6.98
CA PRO A 216 14.59 28.81 6.18
C PRO A 216 15.25 28.64 4.81
N GLY A 217 16.46 28.10 4.78
CA GLY A 217 17.34 28.18 3.61
C GLY A 217 16.94 27.28 2.43
N ALA A 218 17.50 27.62 1.27
CA ALA A 218 17.40 26.85 0.05
C ALA A 218 17.98 25.43 0.19
N HIS A 219 17.51 24.54 -0.67
CA HIS A 219 18.03 23.18 -0.81
C HIS A 219 19.50 23.20 -1.27
N LEU A 220 20.31 22.25 -0.79
CA LEU A 220 21.73 22.15 -1.16
C LEU A 220 21.96 21.44 -2.49
N GLY A 221 21.02 20.60 -2.94
CA GLY A 221 21.17 19.81 -4.16
C GLY A 221 20.52 20.50 -5.35
N GLU A 222 21.20 20.49 -6.50
CA GLU A 222 20.58 20.86 -7.78
C GLU A 222 19.48 19.85 -8.18
N PRO A 223 18.50 20.26 -9.00
CA PRO A 223 17.42 19.37 -9.46
C PRO A 223 17.94 18.03 -9.98
N SER A 224 17.49 16.94 -9.37
CA SER A 224 17.78 15.56 -9.79
C SER A 224 16.71 15.04 -10.76
N PRO A 225 16.96 13.93 -11.49
CA PRO A 225 16.04 13.44 -12.53
C PRO A 225 14.57 13.33 -12.09
N GLN A 226 14.32 12.83 -10.87
CA GLN A 226 12.99 12.74 -10.27
C GLN A 226 12.64 13.92 -9.35
N ARG A 227 13.63 14.74 -8.94
CA ARG A 227 13.64 15.65 -7.77
C ARG A 227 13.12 14.94 -6.51
N THR A 228 11.80 14.82 -6.36
CA THR A 228 11.19 13.95 -5.34
C THR A 228 11.42 12.48 -5.72
N PRO A 229 12.03 11.64 -4.86
CA PRO A 229 12.18 10.21 -5.11
C PRO A 229 10.81 9.54 -5.25
N PHE A 230 10.72 8.37 -5.88
CA PHE A 230 9.44 7.65 -5.97
C PHE A 230 8.91 7.31 -4.56
N LEU A 231 7.64 7.56 -4.28
CA LEU A 231 7.11 7.46 -2.91
C LEU A 231 6.33 6.18 -2.66
N PHE A 232 6.88 5.34 -1.78
CA PHE A 232 6.20 4.19 -1.19
C PHE A 232 5.61 4.53 0.19
N GLN A 233 4.57 3.80 0.58
CA GLN A 233 4.00 3.87 1.92
C GLN A 233 3.33 2.54 2.30
N ALA A 234 3.34 2.17 3.59
CA ALA A 234 2.86 0.86 4.08
C ALA A 234 1.87 0.93 5.28
N GLY A 235 1.28 2.09 5.54
CA GLY A 235 0.44 2.34 6.71
C GLY A 235 -0.97 1.81 6.54
N ALA A 236 -1.32 0.79 7.32
CA ALA A 236 -2.63 0.13 7.25
C ALA A 236 -3.72 0.77 8.14
N SER A 237 -3.36 1.61 9.12
CA SER A 237 -4.32 2.28 10.03
C SER A 237 -5.14 3.34 9.28
N ALA A 238 -6.30 3.75 9.81
CA ALA A 238 -7.13 4.78 9.16
C ALA A 238 -6.35 6.09 8.87
N ARG A 239 -5.50 6.53 9.80
CA ARG A 239 -4.60 7.68 9.59
C ARG A 239 -3.52 7.39 8.55
N GLY A 240 -2.94 6.18 8.58
CA GLY A 240 -1.96 5.70 7.61
C GLY A 240 -2.52 5.65 6.19
N ARG A 241 -3.74 5.13 6.01
CA ARG A 241 -4.42 5.07 4.71
C ARG A 241 -4.64 6.46 4.12
N LYS A 242 -5.07 7.42 4.95
CA LYS A 242 -5.22 8.83 4.53
C LYS A 242 -3.87 9.46 4.14
N PHE A 243 -2.82 9.19 4.92
CA PHE A 243 -1.47 9.67 4.60
C PHE A 243 -0.96 9.08 3.28
N ALA A 244 -1.12 7.77 3.07
CA ALA A 244 -0.74 7.09 1.83
C ALA A 244 -1.52 7.64 0.63
N ALA A 245 -2.84 7.76 0.77
CA ALA A 245 -3.70 8.31 -0.28
C ALA A 245 -3.30 9.73 -0.68
N LYS A 246 -2.79 10.53 0.27
CA LYS A 246 -2.29 11.89 0.01
C LYS A 246 -0.91 11.89 -0.66
N HIS A 247 0.03 11.06 -0.22
CA HIS A 247 1.46 11.20 -0.57
C HIS A 247 2.09 10.05 -1.36
N ALA A 248 1.56 8.84 -1.27
CA ALA A 248 2.20 7.69 -1.90
C ALA A 248 1.92 7.66 -3.40
N GLU A 249 2.88 7.14 -4.16
CA GLU A 249 2.74 6.75 -5.56
C GLU A 249 2.55 5.24 -5.67
N ALA A 250 3.06 4.48 -4.70
CA ALA A 250 2.73 3.09 -4.50
C ALA A 250 2.49 2.78 -3.01
N VAL A 251 1.49 1.94 -2.74
CA VAL A 251 1.20 1.40 -1.41
C VAL A 251 1.62 -0.05 -1.36
N PHE A 252 2.37 -0.39 -0.32
CA PHE A 252 2.71 -1.76 0.02
C PHE A 252 1.63 -2.35 0.92
N LEU A 253 1.07 -3.50 0.53
CA LEU A 253 0.05 -4.22 1.29
C LEU A 253 0.48 -5.62 1.70
N VAL A 254 -0.04 -6.06 2.84
CA VAL A 254 0.06 -7.41 3.37
C VAL A 254 -1.36 -7.96 3.53
N GLY A 255 -1.53 -9.24 3.23
CA GLY A 255 -2.83 -9.90 3.26
C GLY A 255 -2.71 -11.35 2.80
N VAL A 256 -3.68 -12.17 3.18
CA VAL A 256 -3.63 -13.63 2.96
C VAL A 256 -4.61 -14.09 1.88
N ASN A 257 -5.61 -13.27 1.54
CA ASN A 257 -6.66 -13.61 0.59
C ASN A 257 -7.01 -12.37 -0.28
N PRO A 258 -7.14 -12.50 -1.61
CA PRO A 258 -7.46 -11.38 -2.49
C PRO A 258 -8.83 -10.75 -2.23
N HIS A 259 -9.84 -11.53 -1.82
CA HIS A 259 -11.17 -11.01 -1.49
C HIS A 259 -11.16 -10.10 -0.26
N ASP A 260 -10.32 -10.40 0.73
CA ASP A 260 -10.14 -9.57 1.93
C ASP A 260 -9.36 -8.29 1.62
N VAL A 261 -8.44 -8.36 0.65
CA VAL A 261 -7.62 -7.22 0.24
C VAL A 261 -8.40 -6.26 -0.66
N ARG A 262 -9.38 -6.74 -1.44
CA ARG A 262 -10.15 -5.89 -2.36
C ARG A 262 -10.80 -4.66 -1.69
N PRO A 263 -11.54 -4.77 -0.58
CA PRO A 263 -12.09 -3.59 0.11
C PRO A 263 -11.03 -2.60 0.60
N ILE A 264 -9.84 -3.09 0.96
CA ILE A 264 -8.73 -2.25 1.39
C ILE A 264 -8.20 -1.43 0.19
N VAL A 265 -8.02 -2.07 -0.96
CA VAL A 265 -7.61 -1.42 -2.22
C VAL A 265 -8.61 -0.34 -2.64
N ASP A 266 -9.90 -0.67 -2.63
CA ASP A 266 -10.96 0.28 -2.97
C ASP A 266 -10.92 1.49 -2.03
N GLN A 267 -10.65 1.28 -0.74
CA GLN A 267 -10.56 2.38 0.20
C GLN A 267 -9.37 3.30 -0.06
N TYR A 268 -8.18 2.77 -0.38
CA TYR A 268 -7.03 3.62 -0.73
C TYR A 268 -7.32 4.49 -1.95
N ARG A 269 -7.94 3.90 -2.97
CA ARG A 269 -8.30 4.59 -4.21
C ARG A 269 -9.38 5.64 -4.01
N MET A 270 -10.41 5.31 -3.21
CA MET A 270 -11.42 6.27 -2.80
C MET A 270 -10.80 7.46 -2.06
N LEU A 271 -9.93 7.20 -1.08
CA LEU A 271 -9.25 8.26 -0.33
C LEU A 271 -8.34 9.11 -1.23
N ALA A 272 -7.70 8.52 -2.25
CA ALA A 272 -6.91 9.27 -3.22
C ALA A 272 -7.80 10.22 -4.05
N ALA A 273 -8.97 9.74 -4.51
CA ALA A 273 -9.97 10.56 -5.20
C ALA A 273 -10.44 11.74 -4.32
N GLU A 274 -10.71 11.48 -3.04
CA GLU A 274 -11.15 12.52 -2.09
C GLU A 274 -10.10 13.62 -1.89
N GLN A 275 -8.82 13.31 -2.10
CA GLN A 275 -7.71 14.27 -2.05
C GLN A 275 -7.46 14.95 -3.40
N GLY A 276 -8.31 14.73 -4.40
CA GLY A 276 -8.19 15.33 -5.74
C GLY A 276 -7.16 14.65 -6.63
N ARG A 277 -6.70 13.45 -6.27
CA ARG A 277 -5.74 12.66 -7.06
C ARG A 277 -6.46 11.65 -7.94
N ASP A 278 -5.87 11.32 -9.08
CA ASP A 278 -6.27 10.15 -9.87
C ASP A 278 -6.05 8.86 -9.04
N PRO A 279 -7.10 8.08 -8.75
CA PRO A 279 -6.97 6.84 -7.98
C PRO A 279 -6.05 5.80 -8.62
N ARG A 280 -5.88 5.82 -9.95
CA ARG A 280 -4.99 4.90 -10.69
C ARG A 280 -3.52 5.35 -10.69
N SER A 281 -3.25 6.57 -10.22
CA SER A 281 -1.88 7.04 -9.94
C SER A 281 -1.29 6.42 -8.68
N LEU A 282 -2.12 5.86 -7.79
CA LEU A 282 -1.72 5.14 -6.60
C LEU A 282 -1.64 3.64 -6.91
N LYS A 283 -0.42 3.13 -7.10
CA LYS A 283 -0.19 1.70 -7.37
C LYS A 283 -0.32 0.88 -6.11
N ILE A 284 -0.92 -0.29 -6.20
CA ILE A 284 -1.04 -1.24 -5.09
C ILE A 284 -0.08 -2.40 -5.34
N ILE A 285 0.90 -2.56 -4.46
CA ILE A 285 1.92 -3.60 -4.56
C ILE A 285 1.75 -4.57 -3.38
N MET A 286 1.43 -5.82 -3.69
CA MET A 286 1.08 -6.85 -2.70
C MET A 286 2.30 -7.67 -2.27
N MET A 287 2.51 -7.88 -0.97
CA MET A 287 3.52 -8.84 -0.51
C MET A 287 3.10 -10.27 -0.83
N LEU A 288 4.01 -11.06 -1.40
CA LEU A 288 3.77 -12.46 -1.69
C LEU A 288 5.08 -13.26 -1.64
N THR A 289 5.03 -14.49 -1.16
CA THR A 289 6.19 -15.41 -1.16
C THR A 289 5.93 -16.64 -2.03
N PRO A 290 6.51 -16.72 -3.24
CA PRO A 290 6.41 -17.92 -4.06
C PRO A 290 7.43 -18.98 -3.62
N ILE A 291 6.98 -20.23 -3.55
CA ILE A 291 7.82 -21.43 -3.48
C ILE A 291 7.59 -22.16 -4.79
N VAL A 292 8.53 -21.99 -5.71
CA VAL A 292 8.41 -22.51 -7.09
C VAL A 292 9.38 -23.65 -7.32
N ALA A 293 8.94 -24.62 -8.11
CA ALA A 293 9.75 -25.67 -8.70
C ALA A 293 9.15 -26.04 -10.06
N GLU A 294 9.71 -26.99 -10.80
CA GLU A 294 9.25 -27.35 -12.15
C GLU A 294 7.82 -27.96 -12.16
N THR A 295 7.41 -28.56 -11.04
CA THR A 295 6.10 -29.22 -10.85
C THR A 295 5.49 -28.79 -9.52
N ASP A 296 4.17 -28.93 -9.41
CA ASP A 296 3.48 -28.64 -8.14
C ASP A 296 3.99 -29.56 -7.02
N GLU A 297 4.23 -30.84 -7.32
CA GLU A 297 4.75 -31.82 -6.36
C GLU A 297 6.14 -31.43 -5.84
N ALA A 298 7.08 -31.07 -6.73
CA ALA A 298 8.41 -30.63 -6.33
C ALA A 298 8.38 -29.35 -5.49
N ALA A 299 7.46 -28.43 -5.79
CA ALA A 299 7.30 -27.20 -5.01
C ALA A 299 6.79 -27.49 -3.58
N HIS A 300 5.87 -28.46 -3.43
CA HIS A 300 5.42 -28.91 -2.12
C HIS A 300 6.55 -29.63 -1.35
N GLU A 301 7.36 -30.44 -2.03
CA GLU A 301 8.55 -31.04 -1.40
C GLU A 301 9.54 -29.97 -0.92
N LYS A 302 9.74 -28.91 -1.71
CA LYS A 302 10.56 -27.75 -1.35
C LYS A 302 9.99 -27.02 -0.12
N LEU A 303 8.68 -26.77 -0.07
CA LEU A 303 8.01 -26.21 1.11
C LEU A 303 8.29 -27.03 2.38
N LEU A 304 8.20 -28.35 2.28
CA LEU A 304 8.46 -29.24 3.42
C LEU A 304 9.93 -29.18 3.88
N GLN A 305 10.89 -28.87 3.00
CA GLN A 305 12.27 -28.62 3.42
C GLN A 305 12.39 -27.28 4.15
N VAL A 306 11.82 -26.22 3.59
CA VAL A 306 11.81 -24.87 4.17
C VAL A 306 11.24 -24.90 5.60
N GLN A 307 10.12 -25.59 5.80
CA GLN A 307 9.46 -25.67 7.11
C GLN A 307 10.32 -26.37 8.18
N LYS A 308 11.30 -27.21 7.82
CA LYS A 308 12.23 -27.83 8.80
C LYS A 308 13.14 -26.81 9.47
N HIS A 309 13.34 -25.65 8.85
CA HIS A 309 14.15 -24.56 9.39
C HIS A 309 13.36 -23.61 10.28
N ALA A 310 12.03 -23.77 10.39
CA ALA A 310 11.19 -22.89 11.20
C ALA A 310 11.66 -22.85 12.66
N GLN A 311 11.92 -21.64 13.16
CA GLN A 311 12.31 -21.42 14.55
C GLN A 311 11.19 -20.70 15.31
N VAL A 312 10.64 -21.35 16.34
CA VAL A 312 9.55 -20.82 17.15
C VAL A 312 9.93 -19.49 17.80
N ASP A 313 11.07 -19.41 18.48
CA ASP A 313 11.50 -18.16 19.12
C ASP A 313 11.69 -17.01 18.13
N ALA A 314 12.15 -17.29 16.91
CA ALA A 314 12.32 -16.30 15.85
C ALA A 314 10.96 -15.77 15.38
N ALA A 315 10.03 -16.69 15.11
CA ALA A 315 8.68 -16.36 14.68
C ALA A 315 7.92 -15.59 15.76
N LEU A 316 8.03 -15.99 17.02
CA LEU A 316 7.36 -15.33 18.15
C LEU A 316 7.98 -13.98 18.50
N ALA A 317 9.29 -13.78 18.28
CA ALA A 317 9.91 -12.46 18.39
C ALA A 317 9.35 -11.47 17.35
N LEU A 318 9.32 -11.88 16.08
CA LEU A 318 8.73 -11.08 14.99
C LEU A 318 7.25 -10.79 15.25
N TRP A 319 6.50 -11.84 15.59
CA TRP A 319 5.10 -11.77 15.99
C TRP A 319 4.84 -10.72 17.07
N GLY A 320 5.62 -10.78 18.16
CA GLY A 320 5.48 -9.87 19.28
C GLY A 320 5.73 -8.43 18.87
N GLY A 321 6.73 -8.16 18.04
CA GLY A 321 6.97 -6.81 17.54
C GLY A 321 5.92 -6.31 16.57
N TRP A 322 5.35 -7.16 15.71
CA TRP A 322 4.31 -6.75 14.77
C TRP A 322 2.96 -6.47 15.43
N THR A 323 2.64 -7.21 16.50
CA THR A 323 1.30 -7.20 17.10
C THR A 323 1.23 -6.59 18.49
N GLY A 324 2.37 -6.46 19.17
CA GLY A 324 2.44 -6.10 20.59
C GLY A 324 2.01 -7.23 21.54
N VAL A 325 1.77 -8.45 21.05
CA VAL A 325 1.35 -9.60 21.86
C VAL A 325 2.55 -10.43 22.27
N ASP A 326 2.78 -10.57 23.58
CA ASP A 326 3.79 -11.47 24.12
C ASP A 326 3.25 -12.90 24.28
N LEU A 327 3.90 -13.86 23.63
CA LEU A 327 3.58 -15.29 23.67
C LEU A 327 4.67 -16.12 24.37
N SER A 328 5.62 -15.51 25.10
CA SER A 328 6.73 -16.26 25.74
C SER A 328 6.29 -17.20 26.86
N GLY A 329 5.10 -16.99 27.42
CA GLY A 329 4.49 -17.90 28.38
C GLY A 329 3.72 -19.07 27.73
N ALA A 330 3.63 -19.12 26.40
CA ALA A 330 2.87 -20.14 25.69
C ALA A 330 3.63 -21.46 25.56
N ASP A 331 2.95 -22.56 25.84
CA ASP A 331 3.40 -23.89 25.46
C ASP A 331 3.28 -24.01 23.93
N PRO A 332 4.38 -24.28 23.19
CA PRO A 332 4.37 -24.33 21.72
C PRO A 332 3.40 -25.33 21.10
N ASP A 333 2.96 -26.33 21.87
CA ASP A 333 2.10 -27.41 21.42
C ASP A 333 0.66 -27.29 21.96
N LYS A 334 0.35 -26.21 22.70
CA LYS A 334 -1.01 -25.91 23.16
C LYS A 334 -1.71 -24.93 22.22
N PRO A 335 -3.04 -25.02 22.11
CA PRO A 335 -3.84 -24.06 21.34
C PRO A 335 -3.65 -22.61 21.79
N LEU A 336 -3.60 -21.69 20.82
CA LEU A 336 -3.46 -20.24 21.05
C LEU A 336 -4.74 -19.60 21.64
N ASP A 337 -5.90 -20.24 21.50
CA ASP A 337 -7.20 -19.77 22.01
C ASP A 337 -7.24 -19.62 23.54
N GLN A 338 -6.28 -20.21 24.24
CA GLN A 338 -6.11 -20.09 25.70
C GLN A 338 -5.59 -18.72 26.11
N PHE A 339 -4.99 -17.96 25.19
CA PHE A 339 -4.46 -16.62 25.44
C PHE A 339 -5.53 -15.55 25.21
N ARG A 340 -5.62 -14.58 26.14
CA ARG A 340 -6.60 -13.48 26.07
C ARG A 340 -5.90 -12.17 25.78
N GLY A 341 -6.44 -11.41 24.82
CA GLY A 341 -5.99 -10.06 24.49
C GLY A 341 -6.60 -9.57 23.17
N ASP A 342 -6.59 -8.26 22.93
CA ASP A 342 -7.22 -7.66 21.75
C ASP A 342 -6.45 -8.02 20.46
N GLY A 343 -5.11 -8.02 20.52
CA GLY A 343 -4.26 -8.46 19.41
C GLY A 343 -4.40 -9.96 19.08
N ILE A 344 -4.66 -10.80 20.09
CA ILE A 344 -4.90 -12.23 19.90
C ILE A 344 -6.24 -12.47 19.20
N ARG A 345 -7.28 -11.67 19.46
CA ARG A 345 -8.60 -11.82 18.79
C ARG A 345 -8.53 -11.47 17.31
N ALA A 346 -8.01 -10.28 16.98
CA ALA A 346 -7.85 -9.87 15.58
C ALA A 346 -7.00 -10.87 14.79
N PHE A 347 -6.02 -11.48 15.44
CA PHE A 347 -5.20 -12.51 14.84
C PHE A 347 -5.88 -13.88 14.75
N SER A 348 -6.61 -14.30 15.79
CA SER A 348 -7.41 -15.53 15.74
C SER A 348 -8.39 -15.47 14.56
N ASP A 349 -9.00 -14.31 14.30
CA ASP A 349 -9.86 -14.10 13.14
C ASP A 349 -9.07 -14.24 11.84
N MET A 350 -7.85 -13.70 11.77
CA MET A 350 -6.96 -13.84 10.60
C MET A 350 -6.57 -15.30 10.36
N LEU A 351 -6.10 -16.00 11.38
CA LEU A 351 -5.72 -17.41 11.32
C LEU A 351 -6.91 -18.31 10.97
N THR A 352 -8.11 -17.99 11.44
CA THR A 352 -9.35 -18.69 11.05
C THR A 352 -9.67 -18.49 9.57
N ARG A 353 -9.34 -17.32 8.99
CA ARG A 353 -9.46 -17.08 7.54
C ARG A 353 -8.36 -17.76 6.73
N VAL A 354 -7.19 -18.00 7.32
CA VAL A 354 -6.11 -18.79 6.70
C VAL A 354 -6.52 -20.26 6.65
N ASP A 355 -6.92 -20.82 7.79
CA ASP A 355 -7.43 -22.19 7.90
C ASP A 355 -8.34 -22.29 9.13
N SER A 356 -9.65 -22.45 8.90
CA SER A 356 -10.67 -22.54 9.94
C SER A 356 -10.72 -23.89 10.63
N GLU A 357 -10.18 -24.94 10.01
CA GLU A 357 -10.16 -26.31 10.53
C GLU A 357 -8.89 -26.58 11.36
N LEU A 358 -7.86 -25.75 11.18
CA LEU A 358 -6.59 -25.90 11.88
C LEU A 358 -6.66 -25.37 13.32
N VAL A 359 -6.40 -26.24 14.29
CA VAL A 359 -6.09 -25.81 15.65
C VAL A 359 -4.69 -25.20 15.67
N TRP A 360 -4.63 -23.88 15.82
CA TRP A 360 -3.38 -23.11 15.84
C TRP A 360 -2.66 -23.19 17.19
N THR A 361 -1.37 -23.56 17.14
CA THR A 361 -0.43 -23.56 18.27
C THR A 361 0.75 -22.63 17.93
N PRO A 362 1.55 -22.16 18.90
CA PRO A 362 2.74 -21.35 18.58
C PRO A 362 3.72 -22.05 17.61
N ARG A 363 3.81 -23.39 17.64
CA ARG A 363 4.61 -24.16 16.67
C ARG A 363 4.07 -24.05 15.24
N LYS A 364 2.77 -24.31 15.05
CA LYS A 364 2.13 -24.17 13.72
C LYS A 364 2.17 -22.73 13.21
N LEU A 365 2.03 -21.78 14.13
CA LEU A 365 2.23 -20.37 13.82
C LEU A 365 3.63 -20.12 13.27
N ALA A 366 4.67 -20.68 13.89
CA ALA A 366 6.03 -20.54 13.40
C ALA A 366 6.26 -21.23 12.04
N GLU A 367 5.68 -22.41 11.82
CA GLU A 367 5.72 -23.13 10.53
C GLU A 367 5.00 -22.38 9.41
N TRP A 368 3.98 -21.59 9.73
CA TRP A 368 3.30 -20.72 8.78
C TRP A 368 4.10 -19.44 8.51
N LEU A 369 4.53 -18.75 9.59
CA LEU A 369 5.30 -17.50 9.50
C LEU A 369 6.67 -17.68 8.84
N CYS A 370 7.28 -18.87 8.89
CA CYS A 370 8.60 -19.11 8.28
C CYS A 370 8.60 -18.95 6.75
N VAL A 371 7.42 -18.92 6.14
CA VAL A 371 7.24 -18.76 4.70
C VAL A 371 6.50 -17.46 4.39
N GLY A 372 7.24 -16.34 4.43
CA GLY A 372 6.71 -15.04 4.00
C GLY A 372 5.97 -14.24 5.07
N GLY A 373 6.15 -14.58 6.35
CA GLY A 373 5.59 -13.82 7.47
C GLY A 373 4.06 -13.81 7.47
N MET A 374 3.46 -12.64 7.58
CA MET A 374 2.00 -12.48 7.71
C MET A 374 1.25 -12.34 6.38
N SER A 375 1.88 -12.61 5.24
CA SER A 375 1.24 -12.50 3.92
C SER A 375 1.03 -13.86 3.25
N ALA A 376 0.29 -13.84 2.15
CA ALA A 376 0.11 -15.00 1.30
C ALA A 376 1.45 -15.57 0.80
N SER A 377 1.58 -16.89 0.92
CA SER A 377 2.59 -17.69 0.21
C SER A 377 1.90 -18.59 -0.80
N ILE A 378 2.59 -18.89 -1.91
CA ILE A 378 2.04 -19.69 -3.01
C ILE A 378 3.05 -20.75 -3.40
N VAL A 379 2.60 -21.99 -3.46
CA VAL A 379 3.44 -23.16 -3.67
C VAL A 379 3.00 -23.85 -4.94
N GLY A 380 3.88 -23.98 -5.92
CA GLY A 380 3.54 -24.70 -7.15
C GLY A 380 4.52 -24.52 -8.29
N SER A 381 4.15 -25.09 -9.43
CA SER A 381 4.78 -24.89 -10.73
C SER A 381 4.67 -23.43 -11.20
N PRO A 382 5.44 -23.00 -12.21
CA PRO A 382 5.33 -21.65 -12.76
C PRO A 382 3.92 -21.28 -13.18
N LYS A 383 3.21 -22.24 -13.79
CA LYS A 383 1.82 -22.06 -14.20
C LYS A 383 0.95 -21.74 -12.99
N THR A 384 1.06 -22.52 -11.91
CA THR A 384 0.29 -22.34 -10.68
C THR A 384 0.59 -20.99 -10.01
N ILE A 385 1.87 -20.62 -9.89
CA ILE A 385 2.24 -19.31 -9.34
C ILE A 385 1.62 -18.17 -10.15
N VAL A 386 1.73 -18.21 -11.48
CA VAL A 386 1.22 -17.14 -12.34
C VAL A 386 -0.31 -17.14 -12.44
N ASP A 387 -0.97 -18.30 -12.35
CA ASP A 387 -2.43 -18.39 -12.22
C ASP A 387 -2.91 -17.59 -10.99
N HIS A 388 -2.23 -17.76 -9.85
CA HIS A 388 -2.58 -16.97 -8.66
C HIS A 388 -2.22 -15.49 -8.80
N PHE A 389 -1.13 -15.13 -9.48
CA PHE A 389 -0.85 -13.70 -9.73
C PHE A 389 -2.00 -13.05 -10.52
N GLU A 390 -2.53 -13.74 -11.53
CA GLU A 390 -3.72 -13.30 -12.27
C GLU A 390 -4.95 -13.20 -11.36
N GLU A 391 -5.20 -14.17 -10.48
CA GLU A 391 -6.28 -14.13 -9.50
C GLU A 391 -6.20 -12.89 -8.59
N TRP A 392 -5.02 -12.58 -8.05
CA TRP A 392 -4.81 -11.38 -7.22
C TRP A 392 -5.07 -10.09 -8.00
N ILE A 393 -4.66 -10.02 -9.28
CA ILE A 393 -4.93 -8.87 -10.14
C ILE A 393 -6.43 -8.72 -10.40
N GLU A 394 -7.11 -9.81 -10.73
CA GLU A 394 -8.53 -9.79 -11.11
C GLU A 394 -9.44 -9.48 -9.93
N ILE A 395 -9.18 -10.11 -8.78
CA ILE A 395 -10.04 -10.02 -7.60
C ILE A 395 -9.70 -8.78 -6.77
N ALA A 396 -8.42 -8.58 -6.43
CA ALA A 396 -8.00 -7.51 -5.53
C ALA A 396 -7.62 -6.21 -6.26
N ASP A 397 -7.50 -6.23 -7.60
CA ASP A 397 -7.05 -5.10 -8.43
C ASP A 397 -5.69 -4.53 -7.99
N VAL A 398 -4.76 -5.42 -7.67
CA VAL A 398 -3.36 -5.06 -7.41
C VAL A 398 -2.63 -4.69 -8.71
N ASP A 399 -1.60 -3.86 -8.61
CA ASP A 399 -0.79 -3.37 -9.74
C ASP A 399 0.58 -4.07 -9.83
N GLY A 400 0.95 -4.87 -8.83
CA GLY A 400 2.25 -5.50 -8.75
C GLY A 400 2.44 -6.32 -7.49
N PHE A 401 3.62 -6.93 -7.38
CA PHE A 401 3.98 -7.79 -6.26
C PHE A 401 5.33 -7.39 -5.68
N ASN A 402 5.42 -7.43 -4.35
CA ASN A 402 6.65 -7.28 -3.59
C ASN A 402 7.05 -8.68 -3.08
N ILE A 403 7.89 -9.35 -3.85
CA ILE A 403 8.26 -10.76 -3.68
C ILE A 403 9.21 -10.90 -2.51
N ALA A 404 8.74 -11.47 -1.40
CA ALA A 404 9.56 -11.76 -0.24
C ALA A 404 10.36 -13.05 -0.45
N ARG A 405 11.64 -13.02 -0.06
CA ARG A 405 12.54 -14.16 -0.15
C ARG A 405 12.24 -15.25 0.89
N VAL A 406 12.47 -16.50 0.50
CA VAL A 406 12.64 -17.62 1.45
C VAL A 406 14.12 -17.78 1.79
N THR A 407 14.97 -17.83 0.77
CA THR A 407 16.43 -17.80 0.87
C THR A 407 17.01 -16.87 -0.20
N ASN A 408 18.20 -16.32 0.05
CA ASN A 408 19.00 -15.68 -0.99
C ASN A 408 20.22 -16.55 -1.37
N PHE A 409 20.52 -16.74 -2.65
CA PHE A 409 19.90 -16.12 -3.84
C PHE A 409 18.84 -16.98 -4.53
N GLU A 410 18.62 -18.20 -4.04
CA GLU A 410 17.82 -19.22 -4.73
C GLU A 410 16.42 -18.72 -5.11
N THR A 411 15.69 -18.06 -4.18
CA THR A 411 14.34 -17.55 -4.46
C THR A 411 14.28 -16.67 -5.71
N PHE A 412 15.23 -15.75 -5.88
CA PHE A 412 15.23 -14.82 -7.00
C PHE A 412 15.81 -15.42 -8.28
N ARG A 413 16.71 -16.41 -8.17
CA ARG A 413 17.16 -17.20 -9.32
C ARG A 413 16.02 -18.04 -9.87
N ASP A 414 15.33 -18.79 -9.01
CA ASP A 414 14.15 -19.57 -9.37
C ASP A 414 13.06 -18.69 -9.96
N PHE A 415 12.84 -17.49 -9.42
CA PHE A 415 11.89 -16.54 -10.00
C PHE A 415 12.28 -16.15 -11.43
N GLY A 416 13.57 -15.85 -11.67
CA GLY A 416 14.09 -15.52 -13.00
C GLY A 416 14.01 -16.67 -14.00
N GLU A 417 14.29 -17.88 -13.54
CA GLU A 417 14.36 -19.09 -14.38
C GLU A 417 12.99 -19.71 -14.66
N LEU A 418 12.10 -19.69 -13.67
CA LEU A 418 10.84 -20.44 -13.70
C LEU A 418 9.62 -19.52 -13.86
N ILE A 419 9.51 -18.44 -13.09
CA ILE A 419 8.30 -17.59 -13.06
C ILE A 419 8.34 -16.54 -14.19
N THR A 420 9.47 -15.87 -14.38
CA THR A 420 9.62 -14.76 -15.34
C THR A 420 9.27 -15.17 -16.78
N PRO A 421 9.70 -16.34 -17.29
CA PRO A 421 9.29 -16.79 -18.63
C PRO A 421 7.78 -16.98 -18.76
N GLU A 422 7.12 -17.47 -17.71
CA GLU A 422 5.67 -17.67 -17.69
C GLU A 422 4.91 -16.33 -17.65
N LEU A 423 5.39 -15.36 -16.87
CA LEU A 423 4.83 -13.99 -16.87
C LEU A 423 4.90 -13.34 -18.26
N ARG A 424 6.03 -13.50 -18.96
CA ARG A 424 6.22 -13.03 -20.34
C ARG A 424 5.29 -13.73 -21.32
N ARG A 425 5.20 -15.06 -21.23
CA ARG A 425 4.29 -15.86 -22.08
C ARG A 425 2.84 -15.38 -21.97
N ARG A 426 2.44 -14.87 -20.81
CA ARG A 426 1.10 -14.30 -20.56
C ARG A 426 1.01 -12.80 -20.80
N GLY A 427 2.11 -12.12 -21.16
CA GLY A 427 2.13 -10.67 -21.39
C GLY A 427 1.86 -9.83 -20.14
N LEU A 428 2.15 -10.36 -18.96
CA LEU A 428 2.01 -9.64 -17.68
C LEU A 428 3.21 -8.72 -17.39
N ILE A 429 4.35 -8.99 -18.05
CA ILE A 429 5.53 -8.14 -18.08
C ILE A 429 6.08 -8.11 -19.53
N PRO A 430 6.96 -7.16 -19.87
CA PRO A 430 7.57 -7.11 -21.20
C PRO A 430 8.36 -8.39 -21.56
N ASP A 431 8.28 -8.80 -22.83
CA ASP A 431 8.91 -10.02 -23.37
C ASP A 431 10.43 -10.08 -23.18
N THR A 432 11.09 -8.94 -22.97
CA THR A 432 12.52 -8.83 -22.72
C THR A 432 12.81 -7.82 -21.62
N ASN A 433 13.90 -8.04 -20.88
CA ASN A 433 14.38 -7.05 -19.91
C ASN A 433 14.69 -5.72 -20.57
N ARG A 434 14.49 -4.64 -19.81
CA ARG A 434 14.92 -3.30 -20.20
C ARG A 434 16.44 -3.25 -20.27
N THR A 435 16.97 -2.53 -21.26
CA THR A 435 18.43 -2.34 -21.44
C THR A 435 18.86 -0.90 -21.17
N GLU A 436 17.93 0.05 -21.29
CA GLU A 436 18.14 1.48 -21.07
C GLU A 436 17.59 1.90 -19.73
N ALA A 437 18.31 2.81 -19.08
CA ALA A 437 17.88 3.37 -17.81
C ALA A 437 16.66 4.29 -18.02
N THR A 438 15.66 4.13 -17.16
CA THR A 438 14.49 4.99 -17.06
C THR A 438 14.30 5.33 -15.60
N SER A 439 13.81 6.54 -15.29
CA SER A 439 13.49 6.85 -13.90
C SER A 439 12.38 5.91 -13.39
N LEU A 440 12.40 5.56 -12.10
CA LEU A 440 11.42 4.66 -11.53
C LEU A 440 10.00 5.20 -11.69
N ARG A 441 9.80 6.50 -11.48
CA ARG A 441 8.48 7.11 -11.70
C ARG A 441 8.02 7.03 -13.14
N GLU A 442 8.91 7.21 -14.11
CA GLU A 442 8.55 7.11 -15.53
C GLU A 442 8.20 5.68 -15.93
N LEU A 443 8.91 4.69 -15.38
CA LEU A 443 8.56 3.29 -15.55
C LEU A 443 7.15 2.98 -15.03
N VAL A 444 6.81 3.46 -13.83
CA VAL A 444 5.59 3.05 -13.12
C VAL A 444 4.37 3.91 -13.50
N LEU A 445 4.58 5.21 -13.75
CA LEU A 445 3.53 6.22 -13.98
C LEU A 445 3.61 6.89 -15.35
N GLY A 446 4.61 6.60 -16.17
CA GLY A 446 4.76 7.17 -17.52
C GLY A 446 5.30 8.60 -17.55
N GLN A 447 5.78 9.14 -16.42
CA GLN A 447 6.40 10.47 -16.35
C GLN A 447 7.49 10.55 -15.26
N PRO A 448 8.57 11.35 -15.46
CA PRO A 448 9.70 11.38 -14.52
C PRO A 448 9.44 12.23 -13.26
N ARG A 449 8.53 13.20 -13.36
CA ARG A 449 8.19 14.16 -12.29
C ARG A 449 6.92 13.74 -11.57
N LEU A 450 6.70 14.22 -10.34
CA LEU A 450 5.39 14.09 -9.68
C LEU A 450 4.26 14.60 -10.60
N ARG A 451 3.10 13.94 -10.57
CA ARG A 451 1.91 14.38 -11.29
C ARG A 451 1.38 15.70 -10.75
N ASP A 452 0.69 16.46 -11.59
CA ASP A 452 0.15 17.77 -11.23
C ASP A 452 -0.93 17.69 -10.14
N ASP A 453 -1.58 16.54 -9.99
CA ASP A 453 -2.54 16.23 -8.93
C ASP A 453 -1.87 15.82 -7.61
N HIS A 454 -0.56 15.57 -7.59
CA HIS A 454 0.18 15.22 -6.38
C HIS A 454 0.49 16.48 -5.55
N PRO A 455 0.31 16.48 -4.20
CA PRO A 455 0.49 17.67 -3.38
C PRO A 455 1.89 18.29 -3.47
N GLY A 456 2.92 17.48 -3.70
CA GLY A 456 4.29 17.96 -3.91
C GLY A 456 4.46 18.84 -5.17
N ALA A 457 3.65 18.64 -6.21
CA ALA A 457 3.77 19.42 -7.45
C ALA A 457 3.35 20.89 -7.27
N ALA A 458 2.52 21.19 -6.26
CA ALA A 458 2.08 22.55 -5.95
C ALA A 458 3.23 23.48 -5.51
N PHE A 459 4.39 22.92 -5.13
CA PHE A 459 5.56 23.69 -4.71
C PHE A 459 6.48 24.08 -5.86
N ARG A 460 6.24 23.62 -7.10
CA ARG A 460 7.07 24.01 -8.24
C ARG A 460 6.96 25.52 -8.50
N PRO A 461 8.07 26.21 -8.80
CA PRO A 461 8.02 27.60 -9.23
C PRO A 461 7.13 27.69 -10.47
N ALA A 462 6.16 28.61 -10.47
CA ALA A 462 5.31 28.81 -11.63
C ALA A 462 6.19 29.18 -12.84
N ALA A 463 6.14 28.39 -13.91
CA ALA A 463 6.68 28.82 -15.19
C ALA A 463 6.06 30.17 -15.53
N THR A 464 6.87 31.13 -15.98
CA THR A 464 6.40 32.44 -16.45
C THR A 464 5.59 32.27 -17.73
N THR A 465 4.33 31.84 -17.60
CA THR A 465 3.39 31.70 -18.70
C THR A 465 2.06 32.34 -18.31
N GLY A 466 1.95 33.65 -18.54
CA GLY A 466 0.69 34.40 -18.65
C GLY A 466 -0.28 34.35 -17.46
N PRO A 467 -1.36 35.16 -17.48
CA PRO A 467 -2.41 35.01 -16.50
C PRO A 467 -3.05 33.63 -16.71
N ARG A 468 -2.97 32.80 -15.67
CA ARG A 468 -3.74 31.57 -15.51
C ARG A 468 -5.19 31.85 -15.94
N PRO A 469 -5.80 31.07 -16.85
CA PRO A 469 -7.24 31.16 -17.03
C PRO A 469 -7.85 30.90 -15.65
N ALA A 470 -8.72 31.81 -15.19
CA ALA A 470 -9.49 31.55 -13.99
C ALA A 470 -10.09 30.13 -14.12
N PRO A 471 -10.11 29.33 -13.04
CA PRO A 471 -10.87 28.08 -13.08
C PRO A 471 -12.26 28.41 -13.61
N PRO A 472 -12.90 27.57 -14.43
CA PRO A 472 -14.20 27.87 -14.96
C PRO A 472 -15.16 28.15 -13.81
N THR A 473 -15.44 29.42 -13.54
CA THR A 473 -16.42 29.88 -12.55
C THR A 473 -17.83 29.74 -13.12
N THR A 474 -18.10 28.55 -13.63
CA THR A 474 -19.42 28.05 -13.96
C THR A 474 -19.37 26.56 -13.70
N ILE A 475 -19.50 26.20 -12.42
CA ILE A 475 -20.27 25.01 -12.10
C ILE A 475 -21.66 25.31 -12.69
N ARG A 476 -22.00 24.71 -13.84
CA ARG A 476 -23.41 24.48 -14.11
C ARG A 476 -23.84 23.46 -13.07
N VAL A 477 -24.30 23.97 -11.94
CA VAL A 477 -25.16 23.22 -11.04
C VAL A 477 -26.35 22.86 -11.92
N ALA A 478 -26.49 21.60 -12.31
CA ALA A 478 -27.81 21.11 -12.68
C ALA A 478 -28.66 21.34 -11.42
N PRO A 479 -29.65 22.26 -11.48
CA PRO A 479 -30.39 22.60 -10.29
C PRO A 479 -31.42 21.50 -10.03
N ARG A 480 -31.39 20.99 -8.79
CA ARG A 480 -32.42 20.22 -8.06
C ARG A 480 -32.21 18.70 -7.98
N ASN A 481 -31.27 18.29 -7.13
CA ASN A 481 -31.36 16.97 -6.52
C ASN A 481 -32.56 16.99 -5.54
N VAL A 482 -33.63 16.29 -5.87
CA VAL A 482 -34.74 16.05 -4.94
C VAL A 482 -34.61 14.64 -4.38
N GLY A 483 -35.25 14.37 -3.24
CA GLY A 483 -35.21 13.04 -2.65
C GLY A 483 -36.52 12.60 -2.02
N LEU A 484 -36.52 11.35 -1.58
CA LEU A 484 -37.55 10.76 -0.74
C LEU A 484 -36.90 10.19 0.52
N LEU A 485 -37.51 10.48 1.67
CA LEU A 485 -37.23 9.78 2.93
C LEU A 485 -38.49 9.01 3.30
N VAL A 486 -38.39 7.69 3.25
CA VAL A 486 -39.47 6.77 3.62
C VAL A 486 -39.10 6.10 4.92
N THR A 487 -40.00 6.09 5.91
CA THR A 487 -39.82 5.33 7.14
C THR A 487 -40.84 4.21 7.23
N LEU A 488 -40.36 3.03 7.62
CA LEU A 488 -41.10 1.77 7.69
C LEU A 488 -41.02 1.21 9.10
N THR A 489 -42.15 0.83 9.67
CA THR A 489 -42.20 0.16 10.97
C THR A 489 -42.69 -1.27 10.76
N ALA A 490 -41.83 -2.26 11.05
CA ALA A 490 -42.16 -3.67 10.94
C ALA A 490 -43.17 -4.08 12.03
N LYS A 491 -43.99 -5.10 11.77
CA LYS A 491 -44.71 -5.80 12.84
C LYS A 491 -43.72 -6.59 13.72
N PRO A 492 -44.07 -6.91 14.98
CA PRO A 492 -43.18 -7.57 15.93
C PRO A 492 -42.43 -8.78 15.37
N ASP A 493 -43.08 -9.61 14.56
CA ASP A 493 -42.51 -10.87 14.05
C ASP A 493 -42.10 -10.81 12.56
N THR A 494 -41.97 -9.61 11.99
CA THR A 494 -41.71 -9.43 10.53
C THR A 494 -40.46 -8.61 10.22
N ALA A 495 -39.68 -8.24 11.23
CA ALA A 495 -38.48 -7.41 11.07
C ALA A 495 -37.47 -8.02 10.08
N ASP A 496 -37.14 -9.31 10.24
CA ASP A 496 -36.20 -10.01 9.35
C ASP A 496 -36.75 -10.14 7.93
N ALA A 497 -38.06 -10.33 7.78
CA ALA A 497 -38.72 -10.39 6.47
C ALA A 497 -38.72 -9.04 5.75
N LEU A 498 -38.87 -7.94 6.50
CA LEU A 498 -38.77 -6.58 5.96
C LEU A 498 -37.32 -6.23 5.57
N GLU A 499 -36.34 -6.65 6.38
CA GLU A 499 -34.91 -6.47 6.08
C GLU A 499 -34.48 -7.23 4.82
N ASN A 500 -34.91 -8.48 4.68
CA ASN A 500 -34.67 -9.27 3.47
C ASN A 500 -35.34 -8.65 2.24
N TRP A 501 -36.60 -8.21 2.36
CA TRP A 501 -37.30 -7.52 1.29
C TRP A 501 -36.57 -6.24 0.87
N LEU A 502 -36.10 -5.42 1.82
CA LEU A 502 -35.31 -4.21 1.53
C LEU A 502 -34.02 -4.56 0.79
N THR A 503 -33.33 -5.63 1.19
CA THR A 503 -32.09 -6.07 0.53
C THR A 503 -32.35 -6.52 -0.91
N GLU A 504 -33.46 -7.20 -1.17
CA GLU A 504 -33.87 -7.61 -2.53
C GLU A 504 -34.21 -6.41 -3.43
N MET A 505 -34.77 -5.34 -2.88
CA MET A 505 -35.13 -4.13 -3.64
C MET A 505 -33.91 -3.36 -4.18
N HIS A 506 -32.69 -3.68 -3.73
CA HIS A 506 -31.47 -3.12 -4.31
C HIS A 506 -31.36 -3.39 -5.83
N ALA A 507 -31.72 -4.60 -6.29
CA ALA A 507 -31.70 -4.92 -7.73
C ALA A 507 -32.71 -4.08 -8.51
N HIS A 508 -33.88 -3.83 -7.92
CA HIS A 508 -34.92 -2.99 -8.50
C HIS A 508 -34.49 -1.51 -8.57
N ALA A 509 -33.73 -1.03 -7.58
CA ALA A 509 -33.22 0.33 -7.56
C ALA A 509 -32.15 0.54 -8.65
N ILE A 510 -31.33 -0.48 -8.92
CA ILE A 510 -30.34 -0.46 -10.03
C ILE A 510 -31.05 -0.31 -11.39
N ASP A 511 -32.19 -0.98 -11.56
CA ASP A 511 -32.95 -0.99 -12.82
C ASP A 511 -33.79 0.29 -13.03
N GLU A 512 -33.88 1.18 -12.05
CA GLU A 512 -34.63 2.44 -12.12
C GLU A 512 -33.73 3.62 -12.57
N PRO A 513 -33.76 4.02 -13.86
CA PRO A 513 -32.76 4.95 -14.40
C PRO A 513 -32.83 6.36 -13.80
N GLY A 514 -33.98 6.72 -13.23
CA GLY A 514 -34.20 8.01 -12.56
C GLY A 514 -33.69 8.05 -11.12
N THR A 515 -33.42 6.90 -10.49
CA THR A 515 -32.95 6.80 -9.11
C THR A 515 -31.42 6.94 -9.08
N THR A 516 -30.92 8.11 -8.68
CA THR A 516 -29.48 8.43 -8.67
C THR A 516 -28.73 7.69 -7.55
N THR A 517 -29.33 7.64 -6.36
CA THR A 517 -28.80 6.88 -5.22
C THR A 517 -29.97 6.29 -4.45
N TRP A 518 -29.82 5.08 -3.95
CA TRP A 518 -30.84 4.37 -3.18
C TRP A 518 -30.20 3.76 -1.93
N TYR A 519 -30.79 3.99 -0.76
CA TYR A 519 -30.31 3.44 0.51
C TYR A 519 -31.45 2.75 1.25
N ALA A 520 -31.25 1.48 1.64
CA ALA A 520 -32.02 0.86 2.71
C ALA A 520 -31.26 0.94 4.03
N ILE A 521 -31.96 1.36 5.08
CA ILE A 521 -31.37 1.70 6.38
C ILE A 521 -32.14 1.00 7.49
N LYS A 522 -31.46 0.26 8.36
CA LYS A 522 -32.02 -0.24 9.62
C LYS A 522 -31.78 0.79 10.73
N LEU A 523 -32.84 1.41 11.22
CA LEU A 523 -32.78 2.43 12.28
C LEU A 523 -32.87 1.82 13.68
N SER A 524 -33.62 0.73 13.82
CA SER A 524 -33.77 -0.05 15.05
C SER A 524 -34.19 -1.49 14.72
N GLU A 525 -34.47 -2.32 15.73
CA GLU A 525 -34.98 -3.68 15.56
C GLU A 525 -36.27 -3.74 14.71
N HIS A 526 -37.16 -2.75 14.85
CA HIS A 526 -38.45 -2.73 14.15
C HIS A 526 -38.63 -1.50 13.24
N THR A 527 -37.64 -0.65 13.09
CA THR A 527 -37.75 0.59 12.30
C THR A 527 -36.69 0.61 11.22
N PHE A 528 -37.12 0.86 9.99
CA PHE A 528 -36.28 0.94 8.80
C PHE A 528 -36.57 2.24 8.04
N ALA A 529 -35.67 2.62 7.15
CA ALA A 529 -35.87 3.73 6.25
C ALA A 529 -35.34 3.42 4.85
N ILE A 530 -35.95 4.06 3.86
CA ILE A 530 -35.42 4.16 2.51
C ILE A 530 -35.09 5.63 2.26
N TYR A 531 -33.91 5.90 1.69
CA TYR A 531 -33.54 7.23 1.27
C TYR A 531 -33.07 7.25 -0.17
N ASP A 532 -33.79 7.98 -1.01
CA ASP A 532 -33.59 7.97 -2.45
C ASP A 532 -33.34 9.39 -2.96
N THR A 533 -32.47 9.52 -3.96
CA THR A 533 -32.21 10.82 -4.62
C THR A 533 -32.42 10.71 -6.12
N PHE A 534 -32.89 11.82 -6.71
CA PHE A 534 -33.30 11.91 -8.11
C PHE A 534 -32.72 13.19 -8.73
N PRO A 535 -32.46 13.19 -10.05
CA PRO A 535 -31.91 14.36 -10.74
C PRO A 535 -32.92 15.52 -10.85
N ASP A 536 -34.22 15.23 -10.78
CA ASP A 536 -35.32 16.21 -10.84
C ASP A 536 -36.64 15.61 -10.30
N GLU A 537 -37.71 16.42 -10.34
CA GLU A 537 -39.05 16.01 -9.88
C GLU A 537 -39.62 14.86 -10.69
N ASP A 538 -39.34 14.81 -12.00
CA ASP A 538 -39.90 13.80 -12.89
C ASP A 538 -39.32 12.42 -12.53
N GLY A 539 -38.02 12.33 -12.27
CA GLY A 539 -37.39 11.09 -11.75
C GLY A 539 -37.95 10.65 -10.41
N ARG A 540 -38.26 11.60 -9.51
CA ARG A 540 -38.92 11.32 -8.22
C ARG A 540 -40.35 10.79 -8.41
N GLN A 541 -41.10 11.34 -9.37
CA GLN A 541 -42.44 10.88 -9.68
C GLN A 541 -42.42 9.50 -10.35
N ASP A 542 -41.48 9.23 -11.23
CA ASP A 542 -41.30 7.92 -11.86
C ASP A 542 -41.05 6.83 -10.80
N HIS A 543 -40.16 7.11 -9.84
CA HIS A 543 -39.91 6.18 -8.73
C HIS A 543 -41.15 5.94 -7.85
N LEU A 544 -41.97 6.96 -7.58
CA LEU A 544 -43.24 6.79 -6.83
C LEU A 544 -44.26 5.89 -7.55
N HIS A 545 -44.10 5.68 -8.86
CA HIS A 545 -44.87 4.75 -9.67
C HIS A 545 -44.07 3.50 -10.08
N GLY A 546 -42.84 3.37 -9.57
CA GLY A 546 -41.85 2.36 -9.89
C GLY A 546 -42.08 1.01 -9.23
N SER A 547 -41.16 0.09 -9.49
CA SER A 547 -41.29 -1.31 -9.11
C SER A 547 -41.18 -1.51 -7.60
N ILE A 548 -40.35 -0.71 -6.94
CA ILE A 548 -40.13 -0.75 -5.49
C ILE A 548 -41.41 -0.34 -4.75
N VAL A 549 -42.04 0.77 -5.14
CA VAL A 549 -43.28 1.25 -4.50
C VAL A 549 -44.44 0.31 -4.76
N LYS A 550 -44.52 -0.30 -5.95
CA LYS A 550 -45.53 -1.33 -6.26
C LYS A 550 -45.36 -2.57 -5.39
N SER A 551 -44.12 -3.08 -5.28
CA SER A 551 -43.77 -4.22 -4.42
C SER A 551 -44.10 -3.94 -2.96
N LEU A 552 -43.78 -2.74 -2.46
CA LEU A 552 -44.13 -2.34 -1.10
C LEU A 552 -45.64 -2.30 -0.88
N ARG A 553 -46.44 -1.80 -1.83
CA ARG A 553 -47.90 -1.77 -1.70
C ARG A 553 -48.53 -3.16 -1.64
N GLU A 554 -47.97 -4.13 -2.35
CA GLU A 554 -48.43 -5.52 -2.35
C GLU A 554 -48.12 -6.21 -1.01
N ARG A 555 -46.99 -5.87 -0.36
CA ARG A 555 -46.53 -6.50 0.89
C ARG A 555 -46.76 -5.69 2.16
N GLN A 556 -47.24 -4.44 2.06
CA GLN A 556 -47.36 -3.55 3.23
C GLN A 556 -48.26 -4.13 4.34
N GLN A 557 -49.36 -4.81 3.98
CA GLN A 557 -50.27 -5.39 4.96
C GLN A 557 -49.68 -6.62 5.65
N GLU A 558 -48.71 -7.28 5.03
CA GLU A 558 -47.97 -8.40 5.60
C GLU A 558 -46.89 -7.87 6.56
N LEU A 559 -46.05 -6.96 6.06
CA LEU A 559 -44.77 -6.57 6.68
C LEU A 559 -44.87 -5.40 7.68
N LEU A 560 -45.78 -4.45 7.48
CA LEU A 560 -45.75 -3.19 8.23
C LEU A 560 -46.80 -3.13 9.34
N ALA A 561 -46.40 -2.62 10.50
CA ALA A 561 -47.29 -2.34 11.63
C ALA A 561 -48.20 -1.14 11.37
N GLU A 562 -47.73 -0.20 10.54
CA GLU A 562 -48.44 1.02 10.16
C GLU A 562 -48.09 1.40 8.71
N PRO A 563 -48.92 2.23 8.04
CA PRO A 563 -48.61 2.69 6.70
C PRO A 563 -47.24 3.40 6.63
N PRO A 564 -46.49 3.24 5.53
CA PRO A 564 -45.19 3.88 5.38
C PRO A 564 -45.34 5.41 5.39
N THR A 565 -44.45 6.10 6.08
CA THR A 565 -44.40 7.57 6.03
C THR A 565 -43.45 7.99 4.92
N ILE A 566 -43.97 8.62 3.87
CA ILE A 566 -43.20 9.08 2.72
C ILE A 566 -43.05 10.60 2.82
N ARG A 567 -41.81 11.09 2.84
CA ARG A 567 -41.50 12.53 2.83
C ARG A 567 -40.71 12.89 1.59
N GLN A 568 -41.27 13.80 0.80
CA GLN A 568 -40.52 14.50 -0.23
C GLN A 568 -39.56 15.48 0.43
N VAL A 569 -38.29 15.42 0.05
CA VAL A 569 -37.24 16.29 0.59
C VAL A 569 -36.53 17.02 -0.54
N ASP A 570 -36.11 18.25 -0.25
CA ASP A 570 -35.24 19.03 -1.13
C ASP A 570 -33.81 18.92 -0.60
N LEU A 571 -32.87 18.58 -1.49
CA LEU A 571 -31.48 18.42 -1.10
C LEU A 571 -30.75 19.75 -1.23
N LEU A 572 -30.40 20.32 -0.09
CA LEU A 572 -29.73 21.63 -0.02
C LEU A 572 -28.25 21.55 -0.41
N ALA A 573 -27.63 20.38 -0.25
CA ALA A 573 -26.27 20.09 -0.67
C ALA A 573 -26.10 18.57 -0.86
N VAL A 574 -25.35 18.16 -1.88
CA VAL A 574 -25.05 16.75 -2.16
C VAL A 574 -23.57 16.62 -2.53
N LYS A 575 -22.84 15.70 -1.87
CA LYS A 575 -21.50 15.27 -2.28
C LYS A 575 -21.66 13.99 -3.10
N SER A 576 -21.74 14.11 -4.43
CA SER A 576 -21.72 12.95 -5.33
C SER A 576 -20.28 12.66 -5.76
N LEU A 577 -19.89 11.38 -5.76
CA LEU A 577 -18.59 10.90 -6.27
C LEU A 577 -18.72 10.26 -7.67
N LEU A 578 -19.88 10.39 -8.32
CA LEU A 578 -20.14 9.81 -9.63
C LEU A 578 -20.45 10.91 -10.64
N THR A 579 -19.53 11.10 -11.59
CA THR A 579 -19.84 11.55 -12.95
C THR A 579 -19.16 10.59 -13.90
N VAL A 580 -19.96 10.02 -14.80
CA VAL A 580 -19.56 9.26 -15.99
C VAL A 580 -18.71 10.13 -16.92
#